data_AF-A0A2G4FT51-F1
#
_entry.id   AF-A0A2G4FT51-F1
#
_cell.length_a   1.000
_cell.length_b   1.000
_cell.length_c   1.000
_cell.angle_alpha   90.00
_cell.angle_beta   90.00
_cell.angle_gamma   90.00
#
_symmetry.space_group_name_H-M   'P 1'
#
loop_
_entity.id
_entity.type
_entity.pdbx_description
1 polymer ?
#
loop_
_entity_poly.entity_id
_entity_poly.type
_entity_poly.pdbx_seq_one_letter_code
_entity_poly.pdbx_strand_id
1 'polypeptide(L)'
;MALAALMSARLARGVATGETLQLGERVTRAAAAKVWLASLALPATTRVPFARCVESTTGTSLDVAGALRSLVAAAGAHLDGPSVQELERLARQLAG
;
A
#
# COMPACT_ATOMS: atom_id res chain seq x y z
N MET A 1 8.70 -7.50 6.51
CA MET A 1 8.40 -6.05 6.40
C MET A 1 8.59 -5.54 4.98
N ALA A 2 9.80 -5.60 4.43
CA ALA A 2 10.08 -5.13 3.06
C ALA A 2 9.13 -5.71 2.00
N LEU A 3 8.85 -7.02 2.04
CA LEU A 3 7.94 -7.67 1.09
C LEU A 3 6.49 -7.15 1.18
N ALA A 4 6.00 -6.88 2.40
CA ALA A 4 4.67 -6.31 2.62
C ALA A 4 4.57 -4.86 2.11
N ALA A 5 5.64 -4.07 2.31
CA ALA A 5 5.76 -2.72 1.78
C ALA A 5 5.81 -2.72 0.25
N LEU A 6 6.64 -3.58 -0.36
CA LEU A 6 6.73 -3.73 -1.80
C LEU A 6 5.39 -4.11 -2.43
N MET A 7 4.69 -5.08 -1.85
CA MET A 7 3.37 -5.50 -2.35
C MET A 7 2.33 -4.40 -2.24
N SER A 8 2.29 -3.67 -1.12
CA SER A 8 1.39 -2.53 -0.94
C SER A 8 1.69 -1.40 -1.92
N ALA A 9 2.97 -1.09 -2.12
CA ALA A 9 3.43 -0.10 -3.10
C ALA A 9 3.07 -0.51 -4.54
N ARG A 10 3.18 -1.79 -4.88
CA ARG A 10 2.84 -2.30 -6.21
C ARG A 10 1.34 -2.16 -6.50
N LEU A 11 0.47 -2.45 -5.53
CA LEU A 11 -0.97 -2.25 -5.67
C LEU A 11 -1.32 -0.75 -5.75
N ALA A 12 -0.70 0.07 -4.91
CA ALA A 12 -0.89 1.53 -4.93
C ALA A 12 -0.45 2.15 -6.27
N ARG A 13 0.67 1.68 -6.83
CA ARG A 13 1.17 2.14 -8.14
C ARG A 13 0.21 1.82 -9.28
N GLY A 14 -0.46 0.67 -9.25
CA GLY A 14 -1.49 0.33 -10.23
C GLY A 14 -2.69 1.30 -10.24
N VAL A 15 -2.91 2.04 -9.15
CA VAL A 15 -3.91 3.12 -9.10
C VAL A 15 -3.36 4.41 -9.71
N ALA A 16 -2.07 4.70 -9.55
CA ALA A 16 -1.42 5.92 -10.04
C ALA A 16 -1.21 5.94 -11.56
N THR A 17 -0.83 4.80 -12.16
CA THR A 17 -0.46 4.72 -13.57
C THR A 17 -1.64 4.67 -14.52
N GLY A 18 -2.88 4.72 -14.01
CA GLY A 18 -4.07 4.46 -14.81
C GLY A 18 -4.05 3.06 -15.43
N GLU A 19 -3.25 2.14 -14.86
CA GLU A 19 -3.23 0.74 -15.28
C GLU A 19 -4.66 0.21 -15.26
N THR A 20 -5.06 -0.33 -16.40
CA THR A 20 -6.39 -0.66 -16.92
C THR A 20 -7.14 -1.74 -16.12
N LEU A 21 -6.84 -1.92 -14.84
CA LEU A 21 -7.55 -2.87 -14.01
C LEU A 21 -8.93 -2.34 -13.66
N GLN A 22 -9.95 -3.08 -14.07
CA GLN A 22 -11.32 -2.79 -13.68
C GLN A 22 -11.45 -2.87 -12.16
N LEU A 23 -12.42 -2.14 -11.60
CA LEU A 23 -12.63 -2.09 -10.15
C LEU A 23 -12.76 -3.49 -9.53
N GLY A 24 -13.49 -4.40 -10.18
CA GLY A 24 -13.64 -5.78 -9.71
C GLY A 24 -12.32 -6.52 -9.56
N GLU A 25 -11.37 -6.32 -10.47
CA GLU A 25 -10.05 -6.93 -10.40
C GLU A 25 -9.19 -6.32 -9.28
N ARG A 26 -9.35 -5.02 -9.02
CA ARG A 26 -8.70 -4.35 -7.88
C ARG A 26 -9.22 -4.86 -6.55
N VAL A 27 -10.53 -5.09 -6.45
CA VAL A 27 -11.17 -5.70 -5.26
C VAL A 27 -10.61 -7.11 -5.02
N THR A 28 -10.56 -7.95 -6.05
CA THR A 28 -10.00 -9.31 -5.94
C THR A 28 -8.53 -9.29 -5.51
N ARG A 29 -7.72 -8.41 -6.10
CA ARG A 29 -6.30 -8.26 -5.71
C ARG A 29 -6.14 -7.76 -4.28
N ALA A 30 -6.96 -6.79 -3.84
CA ALA A 30 -6.92 -6.28 -2.48
C ALA A 30 -7.31 -7.37 -1.46
N ALA A 31 -8.34 -8.16 -1.74
CA ALA A 31 -8.75 -9.28 -0.90
C ALA A 31 -7.64 -10.34 -0.78
N ALA A 32 -7.07 -10.76 -1.90
CA ALA A 32 -5.96 -11.73 -1.91
C ALA A 32 -4.73 -11.20 -1.16
N ALA A 33 -4.40 -9.92 -1.33
CA ALA A 33 -3.29 -9.30 -0.61
C ALA A 33 -3.53 -9.19 0.90
N LYS A 34 -4.77 -8.92 1.36
CA LYS A 34 -5.11 -8.95 2.79
C LYS A 34 -4.92 -10.35 3.39
N VAL A 35 -5.34 -11.40 2.70
CA VAL A 35 -5.13 -12.80 3.14
C VAL A 35 -3.64 -13.12 3.21
N TRP A 36 -2.88 -12.74 2.18
CA TRP A 36 -1.43 -12.94 2.17
C TRP A 36 -0.71 -12.13 3.26
N LEU A 37 -1.10 -10.89 3.53
CA LEU A 37 -0.54 -10.09 4.64
C LEU A 37 -0.82 -10.75 6.00
N ALA A 38 -1.98 -11.36 6.18
CA ALA A 38 -2.34 -12.06 7.41
C ALA A 38 -1.49 -13.32 7.66
N SER A 39 -0.90 -13.92 6.62
CA SER A 39 0.02 -15.06 6.77
C SER A 39 1.44 -14.63 7.14
N LEU A 40 1.78 -13.34 7.04
CA LEU A 40 3.10 -12.83 7.38
C LEU A 40 3.21 -12.53 8.89
N ALA A 41 4.39 -12.83 9.45
CA ALA A 41 4.75 -12.44 10.81
C ALA A 41 5.10 -10.93 10.89
N LEU A 42 4.09 -10.07 10.74
CA LEU A 42 4.24 -8.62 10.86
C LEU A 42 4.01 -8.16 12.32
N PRO A 43 4.76 -7.13 12.80
CA PRO A 43 4.48 -6.47 14.07
C PRO A 43 3.04 -6.00 14.16
N ALA A 44 2.40 -6.19 15.32
CA ALA A 44 0.98 -5.87 15.52
C ALA A 44 0.63 -4.42 15.14
N THR A 45 1.53 -3.48 15.45
CA THR A 45 1.42 -2.04 15.14
C THR A 45 1.36 -1.73 13.65
N THR A 46 1.91 -2.60 12.80
CA THR A 46 2.01 -2.39 11.34
C THR A 46 0.94 -3.13 10.55
N ARG A 47 0.27 -4.13 11.14
CA ARG A 47 -0.75 -4.95 10.46
C ARG A 47 -1.92 -4.11 9.93
N VAL A 48 -2.45 -3.22 10.76
CA VAL A 48 -3.59 -2.36 10.39
C VAL A 48 -3.22 -1.37 9.28
N PRO A 49 -2.09 -0.62 9.36
CA PRO A 49 -1.63 0.22 8.25
C PRO A 49 -1.46 -0.53 6.93
N PHE A 50 -0.89 -1.74 6.93
CA PHE A 50 -0.76 -2.55 5.71
C PHE A 50 -2.12 -2.95 5.13
N ALA A 51 -3.02 -3.48 5.96
CA ALA A 51 -4.36 -3.88 5.52
C ALA A 51 -5.15 -2.69 4.95
N ARG A 52 -5.09 -1.52 5.61
CA ARG A 52 -5.75 -0.29 5.16
C ARG A 52 -5.18 0.23 3.84
N CYS A 53 -3.87 0.21 3.68
CA CYS A 53 -3.23 0.61 2.42
C CYS A 53 -3.70 -0.27 1.26
N VAL A 54 -3.75 -1.58 1.44
CA VAL A 54 -4.24 -2.52 0.42
C VAL A 54 -5.74 -2.33 0.14
N GLU A 55 -6.55 -2.07 1.16
CA GLU A 55 -7.98 -1.84 0.99
C GLU A 55 -8.28 -0.53 0.23
N SER A 56 -7.51 0.52 0.51
CA SER A 56 -7.66 1.82 -0.14
C SER A 56 -7.46 1.77 -1.65
N THR A 57 -6.76 0.76 -2.20
CA THR A 57 -6.57 0.63 -3.66
C THR A 57 -7.85 0.30 -4.43
N THR A 58 -8.93 0.03 -3.71
CA THR A 58 -10.27 -0.10 -4.29
C THR A 58 -10.98 1.25 -4.46
N GLY A 59 -10.51 2.30 -3.79
CA GLY A 59 -11.04 3.65 -3.82
C GLY A 59 -10.33 4.57 -4.82
N THR A 60 -10.18 5.84 -4.44
CA THR A 60 -9.55 6.89 -5.26
C THR A 60 -8.04 6.95 -5.05
N SER A 61 -7.31 7.60 -5.95
CA SER A 61 -5.88 7.84 -5.78
C SER A 61 -5.57 8.62 -4.49
N LEU A 62 -6.45 9.55 -4.11
CA LEU A 62 -6.31 10.33 -2.88
C LEU A 62 -6.44 9.46 -1.62
N ASP A 63 -7.37 8.49 -1.61
CA ASP A 63 -7.51 7.53 -0.51
C ASP A 63 -6.23 6.72 -0.33
N VAL A 64 -5.66 6.26 -1.45
CA VAL A 64 -4.41 5.49 -1.46
C VAL A 64 -3.24 6.35 -0.97
N ALA A 65 -3.15 7.62 -1.39
CA ALA A 65 -2.12 8.54 -0.93
C ALA A 65 -2.13 8.70 0.59
N GLY A 66 -3.32 8.90 1.19
CA GLY A 66 -3.47 9.04 2.64
C GLY A 66 -3.10 7.75 3.40
N ALA A 67 -3.55 6.60 2.90
CA ALA A 67 -3.24 5.31 3.50
C ALA A 67 -1.75 4.97 3.40
N LEU A 68 -1.10 5.31 2.27
CA LEU A 68 0.32 5.08 2.05
C LEU A 68 1.20 5.93 2.98
N ARG A 69 0.85 7.20 3.22
CA ARG A 69 1.54 8.04 4.23
C ARG A 69 1.41 7.46 5.64
N SER A 70 0.22 6.98 5.98
CA SER A 70 -0.02 6.33 7.28
C SER A 70 0.80 5.05 7.45
N LEU A 71 0.97 4.28 6.36
CA LEU A 71 1.84 3.11 6.33
C LEU A 71 3.31 3.48 6.50
N VAL A 72 3.80 4.53 5.82
CA VAL A 72 5.18 5.02 5.99
C VAL A 72 5.43 5.46 7.43
N ALA A 73 4.49 6.18 8.05
CA ALA A 73 4.61 6.60 9.45
C ALA A 73 4.72 5.41 10.42
N ALA A 74 3.97 4.33 10.17
CA ALA A 74 3.94 3.17 11.04
C ALA A 74 5.08 2.17 10.80
N ALA A 75 5.53 2.02 9.55
CA ALA A 75 6.49 1.00 9.14
C ALA A 75 7.87 1.57 8.75
N GLY A 76 8.02 2.89 8.65
CA GLY A 76 9.22 3.55 8.13
C GLY A 76 10.49 3.23 8.94
N ALA A 77 10.37 3.06 10.26
CA ALA A 77 11.49 2.65 11.11
C ALA A 77 12.01 1.23 10.80
N HIS A 78 11.22 0.42 10.05
CA HIS A 78 11.59 -0.93 9.63
C HIS A 78 12.01 -1.01 8.15
N LEU A 79 12.11 0.14 7.47
CA LEU A 79 12.50 0.25 6.07
C LEU A 79 13.78 1.07 5.97
N ASP A 80 14.55 0.83 4.92
CA ASP A 80 15.70 1.66 4.59
C ASP A 80 15.25 3.01 4.02
N GLY A 81 16.12 4.02 4.20
CA GLY A 81 15.84 5.40 3.76
C GLY A 81 15.37 5.51 2.31
N PRO A 82 16.05 4.88 1.33
CA PRO A 82 15.61 4.86 -0.06
C PRO A 82 14.19 4.31 -0.26
N SER A 83 13.85 3.17 0.35
CA SER A 83 12.49 2.61 0.28
C SER A 83 11.43 3.57 0.83
N VAL A 84 11.71 4.23 1.96
CA VAL A 84 10.80 5.24 2.53
C VAL A 84 10.58 6.39 1.55
N GLN A 85 11.66 6.91 0.95
CA GLN A 85 11.58 8.00 -0.03
C GLN A 85 10.77 7.62 -1.27
N GLU A 86 10.89 6.37 -1.75
CA GLU A 86 10.09 5.87 -2.86
C GLU A 86 8.60 5.81 -2.53
N LEU A 87 8.24 5.33 -1.33
CA LEU A 87 6.85 5.27 -0.88
C LEU A 87 6.25 6.68 -0.74
N GLU A 88 7.00 7.62 -0.19
CA GLU A 88 6.56 9.01 -0.10
C GLU A 88 6.41 9.67 -1.48
N ARG A 89 7.32 9.38 -2.42
CA ARG A 89 7.21 9.87 -3.80
C ARG A 89 5.95 9.34 -4.45
N LEU A 90 5.64 8.05 -4.28
CA LEU A 90 4.40 7.46 -4.78
C LEU A 90 3.16 8.10 -4.14
N ALA A 91 3.19 8.35 -2.82
CA ALA A 91 2.09 9.02 -2.13
C ALA A 91 1.86 10.47 -2.60
N ARG A 92 2.91 11.16 -3.03
CA ARG A 92 2.80 12.49 -3.66
C ARG A 92 2.18 12.38 -5.05
N GLN A 93 2.65 11.46 -5.89
CA GLN A 93 2.10 11.24 -7.23
C GLN A 93 0.61 10.90 -7.22
N LEU A 94 0.15 10.12 -6.23
CA LEU A 94 -1.25 9.74 -6.08
C LEU A 94 -2.16 10.90 -5.61
N ALA A 95 -1.60 11.90 -4.94
CA ALA A 95 -2.35 13.02 -4.41
C ALA A 95 -2.65 14.12 -5.45
N GLY A 96 -1.96 14.10 -6.60
CA GLY A 96 -2.00 15.19 -7.58
C GLY A 96 -0.97 16.25 -7.27
#